data_AF-A0A7S0FKB5-F1
#
_entry.id   AF-A0A7S0FKB5-F1
#
_cell.length_a   1.000
_cell.length_b   1.000
_cell.length_c   1.000
_cell.angle_alpha   90.00
_cell.angle_beta   90.00
_cell.angle_gamma   90.00
#
_symmetry.space_group_name_H-M   'P 1'
#
loop_
_entity.id
_entity.type
_entity.pdbx_description
1 polymer ?
#
loop_
_entity_poly.entity_id
_entity_poly.type
_entity_poly.pdbx_seq_one_letter_code
_entity_poly.pdbx_strand_id
1 'polypeptide(L)'
;MSGPGSWLLLAAAAALACAVGPQDDAVPPLQREGGKGSPAQDCSYESLRPRQYICYKTAGLTPESLDGDLTKDVWREVAWTEDFVDISTATTPRFRTRAKMRWDDAYLYVGAEMEEPQVWGTLTQDDTVIFKDNDFEVFVDPSATNHFYKEFEMNALNARWSLCLNKPYGDGGGENSTRVLKERGWTMLPRTKIAVKVIPRGAINDPSRPSKAWTVEVALPLADLAYNSTAALPQHGTFWRLGFSRVEWNVEVDTAGNRYVKKPKCQSCPTPGAPHEDNWVWSPQGAINMHSPELWGILQFATGKVNGTALARYEEWSSRAAAMAVYWAEKAYAQEHGGNYTADPAALHPYSAALFELCAAARVSIEASRLDGRPAFRAAVQPPGSRWAAMVTDDRYLTTTLA
;
A
#
# COMPACT_ATOMS: atom_id res chain seq x y z
N MET A 1 40.50 -3.59 56.98
CA MET A 1 40.45 -2.78 55.75
C MET A 1 39.81 -3.63 54.68
N SER A 2 38.53 -3.41 54.41
CA SER A 2 37.79 -4.03 53.30
C SER A 2 36.53 -3.20 53.09
N GLY A 3 36.57 -2.34 52.07
CA GLY A 3 35.48 -1.42 51.72
C GLY A 3 34.37 -2.12 50.92
N PRO A 4 33.16 -1.54 50.88
CA PRO A 4 32.04 -2.10 50.13
C PRO A 4 31.98 -1.58 48.69
N GLY A 5 31.55 -2.46 47.78
CA GLY A 5 30.58 -2.20 46.72
C GLY A 5 30.87 -1.12 45.67
N SER A 6 31.21 -1.56 44.46
CA SER A 6 30.73 -0.90 43.24
C SER A 6 30.64 -1.93 42.12
N TRP A 7 29.44 -2.48 41.91
CA TRP A 7 29.11 -3.15 40.66
C TRP A 7 28.46 -2.09 39.77
N LEU A 8 29.24 -1.53 38.85
CA LEU A 8 28.70 -0.76 37.73
C LEU A 8 27.84 -1.71 36.89
N LEU A 9 26.52 -1.57 37.02
CA LEU A 9 25.57 -2.03 36.01
C LEU A 9 25.75 -1.11 34.79
N LEU A 10 26.60 -1.51 33.85
CA LEU A 10 26.51 -1.04 32.47
C LEU A 10 25.17 -1.51 31.91
N ALA A 11 24.18 -0.62 31.91
CA ALA A 11 23.00 -0.75 31.08
C ALA A 11 23.45 -0.65 29.61
N ALA A 12 23.74 -1.80 29.01
CA ALA A 12 23.87 -1.89 27.56
C ALA A 12 22.48 -1.59 26.98
N ALA A 13 22.30 -0.36 26.51
CA ALA A 13 21.22 -0.01 25.62
C ALA A 13 21.40 -0.83 24.33
N ALA A 14 20.74 -1.99 24.28
CA ALA A 14 20.59 -2.73 23.05
C ALA A 14 19.76 -1.87 22.11
N ALA A 15 20.44 -1.12 21.24
CA ALA A 15 19.85 -0.59 20.03
C ALA A 15 19.35 -1.81 19.24
N LEU A 16 18.06 -2.10 19.39
CA LEU A 16 17.36 -3.01 18.51
C LEU A 16 17.32 -2.31 17.16
N ALA A 17 18.36 -2.57 16.36
CA ALA A 17 18.39 -2.21 14.97
C ALA A 17 17.05 -2.62 14.35
N CYS A 18 16.46 -1.69 13.60
CA CYS A 18 15.30 -1.93 12.76
C CYS A 18 15.64 -3.07 11.80
N ALA A 19 15.40 -4.32 12.22
CA ALA A 19 15.35 -5.46 11.31
C ALA A 19 13.98 -5.43 10.63
N VAL A 20 13.73 -4.38 9.84
CA VAL A 20 13.22 -4.61 8.50
C VAL A 20 14.48 -5.00 7.73
N GLY A 21 14.83 -6.29 7.79
CA GLY A 21 15.60 -6.82 6.67
C GLY A 21 14.79 -6.54 5.41
N PRO A 22 15.41 -6.42 4.22
CA PRO A 22 14.62 -6.37 3.00
C PRO A 22 13.65 -7.56 3.07
N GLN A 23 12.35 -7.29 3.20
CA GLN A 23 11.39 -8.20 2.59
C GLN A 23 11.78 -8.03 1.13
N ASP A 24 12.66 -8.92 0.66
CA ASP A 24 13.18 -8.83 -0.70
C ASP A 24 11.95 -8.67 -1.58
N ASP A 25 11.88 -7.55 -2.31
CA ASP A 25 11.05 -7.41 -3.50
C ASP A 25 11.59 -8.43 -4.50
N ALA A 26 11.36 -9.71 -4.19
CA ALA A 26 11.78 -10.82 -4.98
C ALA A 26 11.04 -10.66 -6.29
N VAL A 27 11.80 -10.72 -7.38
CA VAL A 27 11.22 -10.71 -8.71
C VAL A 27 10.11 -11.76 -8.73
N PRO A 28 8.88 -11.40 -9.15
CA PRO A 28 7.77 -12.33 -9.08
C PRO A 28 8.14 -13.63 -9.81
N PRO A 29 7.63 -14.79 -9.37
CA PRO A 29 8.01 -16.09 -9.92
C PRO A 29 7.92 -16.11 -11.45
N LEU A 30 8.97 -16.62 -12.11
CA LEU A 30 8.99 -16.78 -13.56
C LEU A 30 7.90 -17.75 -14.03
N GLN A 31 7.37 -17.52 -15.22
CA GLN A 31 6.44 -18.43 -15.89
C GLN A 31 7.18 -19.68 -16.37
N ARG A 32 7.41 -20.65 -15.49
CA ARG A 32 8.05 -21.94 -15.83
C ARG A 32 7.00 -22.98 -16.21
N GLU A 33 6.34 -22.82 -17.37
CA GLU A 33 5.84 -23.95 -18.19
C GLU A 33 5.22 -23.50 -19.51
N GLY A 34 5.84 -23.94 -20.62
CA GLY A 34 5.21 -24.00 -21.94
C GLY A 34 4.28 -25.21 -22.02
N GLY A 35 3.06 -25.07 -21.48
CA GLY A 35 1.98 -26.04 -21.65
C GLY A 35 1.33 -25.90 -23.03
N LYS A 36 1.22 -27.02 -23.75
CA LYS A 36 0.63 -27.13 -25.10
C LYS A 36 -0.71 -26.36 -25.21
N GLY A 37 -0.73 -25.36 -26.09
CA GLY A 37 -1.95 -24.64 -26.50
C GLY A 37 -2.36 -23.55 -25.52
N SER A 38 -1.55 -22.50 -25.37
CA SER A 38 -1.99 -21.29 -24.67
C SER A 38 -3.09 -20.59 -25.49
N PRO A 39 -4.25 -20.24 -24.91
CA PRO A 39 -5.14 -19.27 -25.53
C PRO A 39 -4.37 -17.97 -25.81
N ALA A 40 -4.83 -17.17 -26.77
CA ALA A 40 -4.19 -15.90 -27.10
C ALA A 40 -3.84 -15.12 -25.81
N GLN A 41 -2.57 -14.75 -25.67
CA GLN A 41 -2.04 -14.08 -24.48
C GLN A 41 -2.84 -12.80 -24.16
N ASP A 42 -3.24 -12.63 -22.89
CA ASP A 42 -4.03 -11.47 -22.45
C ASP A 42 -3.15 -10.21 -22.28
N CYS A 43 -3.05 -9.43 -23.35
CA CYS A 43 -2.38 -8.12 -23.33
C CYS A 43 -3.22 -6.99 -22.71
N SER A 44 -4.45 -7.28 -22.25
CA SER A 44 -5.29 -6.30 -21.54
C SER A 44 -5.03 -6.27 -20.04
N TYR A 45 -4.48 -7.36 -19.50
CA TYR A 45 -4.21 -7.56 -18.07
C TYR A 45 -5.46 -7.38 -17.20
N GLU A 46 -6.65 -7.69 -17.73
CA GLU A 46 -7.92 -7.40 -17.05
C GLU A 46 -8.09 -8.25 -15.79
N SER A 47 -7.54 -9.48 -15.78
CA SER A 47 -7.52 -10.36 -14.59
C SER A 47 -6.71 -9.79 -13.42
N LEU A 48 -5.78 -8.88 -13.70
CA LEU A 48 -4.93 -8.21 -12.73
C LEU A 48 -5.40 -6.79 -12.42
N ARG A 49 -6.50 -6.34 -13.04
CA ARG A 49 -6.95 -4.96 -12.89
C ARG A 49 -7.26 -4.69 -11.41
N PRO A 50 -6.64 -3.68 -10.79
CA PRO A 50 -6.88 -3.36 -9.41
C PRO A 50 -8.32 -2.98 -9.16
N ARG A 51 -8.77 -3.19 -7.92
CA ARG A 51 -10.10 -2.78 -7.48
C ARG A 51 -10.29 -1.28 -7.68
N GLN A 52 -11.52 -0.84 -7.94
CA GLN A 52 -11.83 0.55 -8.27
C GLN A 52 -12.99 1.08 -7.44
N TYR A 53 -12.88 2.33 -7.00
CA TYR A 53 -13.87 3.00 -6.17
C TYR A 53 -14.20 4.40 -6.68
N ILE A 54 -15.48 4.80 -6.63
CA ILE A 54 -15.89 6.18 -6.93
C ILE A 54 -15.93 7.00 -5.64
N CYS A 55 -15.03 7.96 -5.52
CA CYS A 55 -14.99 8.91 -4.42
C CYS A 55 -15.92 10.10 -4.73
N TYR A 56 -17.06 10.16 -4.05
CA TYR A 56 -18.04 11.24 -4.25
C TYR A 56 -17.73 12.45 -3.39
N LYS A 57 -17.81 13.64 -4.00
CA LYS A 57 -17.63 14.91 -3.31
C LYS A 57 -18.68 15.07 -2.22
N THR A 58 -18.33 15.76 -1.13
CA THR A 58 -19.23 16.00 0.00
C THR A 58 -19.07 17.41 0.55
N ALA A 59 -20.13 17.90 1.18
CA ALA A 59 -20.12 19.05 2.08
C ALA A 59 -20.54 18.67 3.51
N GLY A 60 -20.79 17.37 3.76
CA GLY A 60 -21.29 16.84 5.03
C GLY A 60 -20.21 16.37 5.99
N LEU A 61 -18.93 16.57 5.65
CA LEU A 61 -17.78 16.28 6.51
C LEU A 61 -16.91 17.52 6.61
N THR A 62 -16.31 17.69 7.78
CA THR A 62 -15.19 18.60 8.04
C THR A 62 -14.14 17.84 8.84
N PRO A 63 -12.85 18.20 8.77
CA PRO A 63 -11.81 17.53 9.56
C PRO A 63 -12.11 17.54 11.08
N GLU A 64 -12.80 18.57 11.58
CA GLU A 64 -13.16 18.72 13.00
C GLU A 64 -14.39 17.90 13.41
N SER A 65 -15.18 17.42 12.45
CA SER A 65 -16.39 16.61 12.70
C SER A 65 -16.12 15.10 12.84
N LEU A 66 -14.87 14.67 12.71
CA LEU A 66 -14.49 13.28 12.83
C LEU A 66 -14.52 12.83 14.29
N ASP A 67 -15.16 11.70 14.56
CA ASP A 67 -15.36 11.11 15.89
C ASP A 67 -15.28 9.57 15.88
N GLY A 68 -14.94 8.99 14.72
CA GLY A 68 -14.83 7.56 14.48
C GLY A 68 -16.20 6.91 14.18
N ASP A 69 -17.30 7.66 14.14
CA ASP A 69 -18.64 7.12 13.93
C ASP A 69 -19.03 7.06 12.44
N LEU A 70 -18.96 5.86 11.87
CA LEU A 70 -19.38 5.61 10.48
C LEU A 70 -20.89 5.49 10.28
N THR A 71 -21.70 5.68 11.34
CA THR A 71 -23.16 5.68 11.23
C THR A 71 -23.74 6.99 10.70
N LYS A 72 -22.94 8.06 10.57
CA LYS A 72 -23.36 9.36 10.01
C LYS A 72 -23.92 9.22 8.60
N ASP A 73 -24.90 10.07 8.27
CA ASP A 73 -25.60 10.07 6.97
C ASP A 73 -24.64 10.11 5.77
N VAL A 74 -23.63 11.00 5.84
CA VAL A 74 -22.61 11.16 4.80
C VAL A 74 -21.84 9.88 4.46
N TRP A 75 -21.68 8.98 5.44
CA TRP A 75 -21.06 7.65 5.23
C TRP A 75 -22.07 6.61 4.77
N ARG A 76 -23.34 6.70 5.20
CA ARG A 76 -24.39 5.76 4.77
C ARG A 76 -24.76 5.95 3.29
N GLU A 77 -24.56 7.14 2.74
CA GLU A 77 -24.85 7.46 1.35
C GLU A 77 -23.98 6.69 0.34
N VAL A 78 -22.70 6.44 0.65
CA VAL A 78 -21.75 5.82 -0.29
C VAL A 78 -21.54 4.33 0.00
N ALA A 79 -21.21 3.58 -1.05
CA ALA A 79 -20.93 2.15 -0.95
C ALA A 79 -19.65 1.86 -0.15
N TRP A 80 -19.57 0.68 0.44
CA TRP A 80 -18.29 0.12 0.92
C TRP A 80 -17.41 -0.29 -0.26
N THR A 81 -16.11 -0.33 -0.06
CA THR A 81 -15.21 -1.16 -0.89
C THR A 81 -15.62 -2.63 -0.78
N GLU A 82 -15.08 -3.46 -1.67
CA GLU A 82 -14.99 -4.89 -1.40
C GLU A 82 -14.17 -5.15 -0.12
N ASP A 83 -14.45 -6.27 0.54
CA ASP A 83 -13.76 -6.69 1.75
C ASP A 83 -12.28 -6.98 1.48
N PHE A 84 -11.43 -6.66 2.44
CA PHE A 84 -9.99 -6.84 2.32
C PHE A 84 -9.62 -8.32 2.27
N VAL A 85 -8.53 -8.62 1.59
CA VAL A 85 -7.99 -9.98 1.42
C VAL A 85 -6.54 -10.03 1.86
N ASP A 86 -6.00 -11.23 2.09
CA ASP A 86 -4.55 -11.38 2.27
C ASP A 86 -3.79 -10.76 1.10
N ILE A 87 -2.77 -9.95 1.42
CA ILE A 87 -1.99 -9.21 0.44
C ILE A 87 -1.35 -10.11 -0.63
N SER A 88 -0.96 -11.32 -0.25
CA SER A 88 -0.16 -12.21 -1.10
C SER A 88 -0.96 -13.34 -1.73
N THR A 89 -1.94 -13.88 -1.00
CA THR A 89 -2.69 -15.06 -1.45
C THR A 89 -4.12 -14.74 -1.89
N ALA A 90 -4.59 -13.51 -1.65
CA ALA A 90 -6.00 -13.12 -1.77
C ALA A 90 -6.98 -13.98 -0.93
N THR A 91 -6.47 -14.73 0.05
CA THR A 91 -7.29 -15.51 0.99
C THR A 91 -8.17 -14.58 1.81
N THR A 92 -9.42 -14.98 2.07
CA THR A 92 -10.34 -14.22 2.92
C THR A 92 -9.87 -14.24 4.38
N PRO A 93 -9.66 -13.07 5.01
CA PRO A 93 -9.29 -12.94 6.41
C PRO A 93 -10.34 -13.50 7.38
N ARG A 94 -9.88 -13.87 8.59
CA ARG A 94 -10.76 -14.27 9.69
C ARG A 94 -11.64 -13.13 10.21
N PHE A 95 -11.22 -11.87 10.03
CA PHE A 95 -11.97 -10.71 10.46
C PHE A 95 -12.16 -9.77 9.27
N ARG A 96 -13.41 -9.38 9.03
CA ARG A 96 -13.71 -8.51 7.91
C ARG A 96 -13.12 -7.13 8.13
N THR A 97 -12.57 -6.58 7.06
CA THR A 97 -12.14 -5.18 6.97
C THR A 97 -12.63 -4.57 5.66
N ARG A 98 -13.14 -3.33 5.70
CA ARG A 98 -13.67 -2.61 4.53
C ARG A 98 -13.62 -1.11 4.76
N ALA A 99 -13.59 -0.33 3.68
CA ALA A 99 -13.48 1.12 3.73
C ALA A 99 -14.53 1.84 2.88
N LYS A 100 -14.64 3.16 3.08
CA LYS A 100 -15.43 4.12 2.29
C LYS A 100 -14.61 5.38 2.10
N MET A 101 -14.85 6.09 1.01
CA MET A 101 -14.18 7.34 0.73
C MET A 101 -15.16 8.43 0.31
N ARG A 102 -14.87 9.66 0.77
CA ARG A 102 -15.48 10.92 0.31
C ARG A 102 -14.36 11.93 0.08
N TRP A 103 -14.64 13.04 -0.57
CA TRP A 103 -13.67 14.13 -0.71
C TRP A 103 -14.34 15.49 -0.72
N ASP A 104 -13.59 16.54 -0.45
CA ASP A 104 -13.96 17.92 -0.71
C ASP A 104 -12.80 18.67 -1.38
N ASP A 105 -12.85 20.00 -1.46
CA ASP A 105 -11.81 20.78 -2.13
C ASP A 105 -10.44 20.77 -1.41
N ALA A 106 -10.37 20.29 -0.16
CA ALA A 106 -9.16 20.31 0.66
C ALA A 106 -8.73 18.93 1.17
N TYR A 107 -9.63 17.98 1.33
CA TYR A 107 -9.39 16.69 1.99
C TYR A 107 -9.95 15.50 1.22
N LEU A 108 -9.18 14.41 1.23
CA LEU A 108 -9.68 13.06 1.04
C LEU A 108 -10.11 12.53 2.40
N TYR A 109 -11.36 12.11 2.52
CA TYR A 109 -11.89 11.47 3.71
C TYR A 109 -11.94 9.96 3.53
N VAL A 110 -11.42 9.22 4.51
CA VAL A 110 -11.48 7.76 4.57
C VAL A 110 -12.22 7.37 5.85
N GLY A 111 -13.17 6.45 5.71
CA GLY A 111 -13.80 5.77 6.84
C GLY A 111 -13.61 4.27 6.70
N ALA A 112 -13.09 3.59 7.73
CA ALA A 112 -12.91 2.13 7.67
C ALA A 112 -13.46 1.41 8.90
N GLU A 113 -14.00 0.22 8.67
CA GLU A 113 -14.53 -0.68 9.68
C GLU A 113 -13.69 -1.96 9.69
N MET A 114 -13.23 -2.32 10.88
CA MET A 114 -12.40 -3.49 11.13
C MET A 114 -13.03 -4.30 12.24
N GLU A 115 -13.55 -5.48 11.90
CA GLU A 115 -13.96 -6.46 12.91
C GLU A 115 -12.71 -6.89 13.69
N GLU A 116 -12.83 -6.90 15.01
CA GLU A 116 -11.70 -7.19 15.89
C GLU A 116 -12.23 -7.57 17.29
N PRO A 117 -12.13 -8.85 17.68
CA PRO A 117 -12.55 -9.31 19.01
C PRO A 117 -11.60 -8.91 20.14
N GLN A 118 -10.38 -8.50 19.83
CA GLN A 118 -9.28 -8.27 20.77
C GLN A 118 -8.49 -7.00 20.39
N VAL A 119 -9.18 -5.86 20.21
CA VAL A 119 -8.54 -4.61 19.77
C VAL A 119 -7.39 -4.27 20.69
N TRP A 120 -6.19 -4.18 20.12
CA TRP A 120 -4.96 -4.08 20.86
C TRP A 120 -4.02 -3.00 20.29
N GLY A 121 -3.39 -2.26 21.19
CA GLY A 121 -2.36 -1.30 20.85
C GLY A 121 -1.55 -0.83 22.05
N THR A 122 -0.33 -0.37 21.82
CA THR A 122 0.63 0.06 22.84
C THR A 122 1.26 1.41 22.52
N LEU A 123 1.30 1.80 21.25
CA LEU A 123 1.87 3.05 20.77
C LEU A 123 0.88 4.19 20.99
N THR A 124 1.36 5.27 21.60
CA THR A 124 0.56 6.47 21.94
C THR A 124 1.15 7.76 21.39
N GLN A 125 2.29 7.66 20.71
CA GLN A 125 3.02 8.81 20.17
C GLN A 125 2.91 8.81 18.64
N ASP A 126 2.64 10.00 18.10
CA ASP A 126 2.73 10.26 16.66
C ASP A 126 4.17 10.05 16.17
N ASP A 127 4.33 9.79 14.87
CA ASP A 127 5.61 9.55 14.19
C ASP A 127 6.41 8.38 14.78
N THR A 128 5.71 7.33 15.18
CA THR A 128 6.30 6.03 15.56
C THR A 128 5.98 4.96 14.50
N VAL A 129 6.65 3.81 14.58
CA VAL A 129 6.45 2.70 13.64
C VAL A 129 5.14 1.97 14.02
N ILE A 130 4.02 2.35 13.40
CA ILE A 130 2.66 2.07 13.92
C ILE A 130 2.28 0.60 13.75
N PHE A 131 2.71 -0.05 12.66
CA PHE A 131 2.42 -1.47 12.39
C PHE A 131 2.81 -2.46 13.50
N LYS A 132 3.51 -2.01 14.56
CA LYS A 132 3.72 -2.80 15.78
C LYS A 132 2.45 -2.93 16.64
N ASP A 133 1.34 -2.31 16.29
CA ASP A 133 0.01 -2.51 16.89
C ASP A 133 -0.99 -3.04 15.86
N ASN A 134 -2.26 -3.25 16.23
CA ASN A 134 -3.30 -3.28 15.21
C ASN A 134 -3.33 -1.92 14.52
N ASP A 135 -3.18 -1.94 13.20
CA ASP A 135 -2.90 -0.74 12.41
C ASP A 135 -3.77 -0.70 11.15
N PHE A 136 -4.12 0.51 10.74
CA PHE A 136 -4.82 0.79 9.50
C PHE A 136 -4.06 1.84 8.70
N GLU A 137 -3.80 1.51 7.44
CA GLU A 137 -2.87 2.26 6.61
C GLU A 137 -3.57 2.71 5.32
N VAL A 138 -3.25 3.93 4.88
CA VAL A 138 -3.73 4.53 3.63
C VAL A 138 -2.54 4.93 2.78
N PHE A 139 -2.53 4.46 1.55
CA PHE A 139 -1.46 4.70 0.59
C PHE A 139 -1.98 5.45 -0.61
N VAL A 140 -1.26 6.46 -1.09
CA VAL A 140 -1.69 7.29 -2.21
C VAL A 140 -0.54 7.61 -3.15
N ASP A 141 -0.71 7.24 -4.41
CA ASP A 141 0.11 7.71 -5.52
C ASP A 141 -0.79 8.48 -6.50
N PRO A 142 -0.83 9.81 -6.41
CA PRO A 142 -1.75 10.63 -7.20
C PRO A 142 -1.34 10.70 -8.68
N SER A 143 -0.05 10.52 -8.99
CA SER A 143 0.48 10.56 -10.37
C SER A 143 0.55 9.16 -11.00
N ALA A 144 0.35 8.11 -10.20
CA ALA A 144 0.56 6.71 -10.59
C ALA A 144 1.98 6.46 -11.13
N THR A 145 3.00 7.11 -10.54
CA THR A 145 4.39 7.01 -11.01
C THR A 145 5.23 5.95 -10.30
N ASN A 146 4.66 5.30 -9.29
CA ASN A 146 5.33 4.48 -8.28
C ASN A 146 6.35 5.26 -7.42
N HIS A 147 6.43 6.57 -7.60
CA HIS A 147 7.42 7.45 -6.98
C HIS A 147 6.72 8.57 -6.24
N PHE A 148 7.35 9.08 -5.17
CA PHE A 148 6.82 10.13 -4.30
C PHE A 148 5.39 9.85 -3.80
N TYR A 149 5.09 8.58 -3.54
CA TYR A 149 3.83 8.16 -2.98
C TYR A 149 3.82 8.33 -1.46
N LYS A 150 2.61 8.45 -0.91
CA LYS A 150 2.39 8.78 0.50
C LYS A 150 1.83 7.56 1.20
N GLU A 151 2.18 7.46 2.45
CA GLU A 151 1.65 6.50 3.38
C GLU A 151 1.22 7.24 4.64
N PHE A 152 0.10 6.80 5.18
CA PHE A 152 -0.45 7.25 6.44
C PHE A 152 -0.87 6.02 7.24
N GLU A 153 -0.31 5.86 8.44
CA GLU A 153 -0.63 4.76 9.37
C GLU A 153 -1.34 5.31 10.61
N MET A 154 -2.22 4.51 11.21
CA MET A 154 -2.82 4.81 12.50
C MET A 154 -3.27 3.56 13.25
N ASN A 155 -3.02 3.54 14.56
CA ASN A 155 -3.51 2.46 15.42
C ASN A 155 -4.85 2.80 16.10
N ALA A 156 -5.39 1.82 16.83
CA ALA A 156 -6.62 1.96 17.60
C ALA A 156 -6.53 2.94 18.80
N LEU A 157 -5.35 3.49 19.10
CA LEU A 157 -5.10 4.51 20.14
C LEU A 157 -5.00 5.94 19.56
N ASN A 158 -5.21 6.13 18.26
CA ASN A 158 -4.96 7.39 17.52
C ASN A 158 -3.49 7.80 17.45
N ALA A 159 -2.53 6.92 17.73
CA ALA A 159 -1.14 7.18 17.31
C ALA A 159 -1.09 7.08 15.79
N ARG A 160 -0.39 8.02 15.15
CA ARG A 160 -0.38 8.14 13.69
C ARG A 160 0.96 8.55 13.16
N TRP A 161 1.20 8.25 11.90
CA TRP A 161 2.44 8.56 11.23
C TRP A 161 2.17 8.80 9.74
N SER A 162 2.91 9.74 9.15
CA SER A 162 2.86 10.00 7.72
C SER A 162 4.26 10.07 7.14
N LEU A 163 4.44 9.46 5.97
CA LEU A 163 5.71 9.44 5.25
C LEU A 163 5.51 9.55 3.74
N CYS A 164 6.52 10.10 3.07
CA CYS A 164 6.63 10.17 1.62
C CYS A 164 7.79 9.29 1.19
N LEU A 165 7.54 8.31 0.32
CA LEU A 165 8.57 7.43 -0.19
C LEU A 165 8.96 7.91 -1.58
N ASN A 166 10.25 8.14 -1.82
CA ASN A 166 10.70 8.62 -3.13
C ASN A 166 10.46 7.58 -4.23
N LYS A 167 10.61 6.29 -3.93
CA LYS A 167 10.33 5.13 -4.80
C LYS A 167 10.19 3.85 -3.95
N PRO A 168 9.82 2.69 -4.51
CA PRO A 168 9.68 1.43 -3.76
C PRO A 168 10.98 1.00 -3.08
N TYR A 169 10.87 0.36 -1.90
CA TYR A 169 12.03 -0.09 -1.14
C TYR A 169 12.90 -1.09 -1.91
N GLY A 170 12.30 -2.02 -2.67
CA GLY A 170 13.05 -2.95 -3.53
C GLY A 170 13.85 -2.30 -4.66
N ASP A 171 13.59 -1.02 -4.95
CA ASP A 171 14.35 -0.22 -5.91
C ASP A 171 15.33 0.74 -5.25
N GLY A 172 15.67 0.47 -3.99
CA GLY A 172 16.55 1.31 -3.18
C GLY A 172 15.86 2.61 -2.74
N GLY A 173 14.55 2.58 -2.60
CA GLY A 173 13.74 3.66 -2.06
C GLY A 173 14.07 3.99 -0.62
N GLY A 174 13.75 5.20 -0.22
CA GLY A 174 13.96 5.73 1.11
C GLY A 174 12.77 6.54 1.58
N GLU A 175 12.55 6.48 2.88
CA GLU A 175 11.53 7.23 3.56
C GLU A 175 11.95 8.69 3.78
N ASN A 176 11.07 9.62 3.41
CA ASN A 176 11.08 11.01 3.89
C ASN A 176 9.94 11.21 4.89
N SER A 177 10.29 11.27 6.18
CA SER A 177 9.35 11.59 7.26
C SER A 177 10.03 12.35 8.40
N THR A 178 9.24 12.96 9.27
CA THR A 178 9.70 13.56 10.53
C THR A 178 10.31 12.55 11.51
N ARG A 179 9.95 11.26 11.41
CA ARG A 179 10.57 10.19 12.21
C ARG A 179 12.05 10.01 11.88
N VAL A 180 12.39 9.97 10.58
CA VAL A 180 13.75 9.75 10.06
C VAL A 180 14.54 11.05 9.95
N LEU A 181 13.97 12.11 9.37
CA LEU A 181 14.66 13.37 9.07
C LEU A 181 14.39 14.50 10.07
N LYS A 182 13.62 14.23 11.14
CA LYS A 182 13.26 15.19 12.19
C LYS A 182 12.57 16.41 11.59
N GLU A 183 12.94 17.62 12.00
CA GLU A 183 12.32 18.87 11.54
C GLU A 183 12.41 19.12 10.03
N ARG A 184 13.31 18.41 9.32
CA ARG A 184 13.45 18.50 7.85
C ARG A 184 12.61 17.45 7.11
N GLY A 185 11.97 16.55 7.85
CA GLY A 185 11.12 15.52 7.29
C GLY A 185 9.80 16.07 6.79
N TRP A 186 9.28 15.45 5.74
CA TRP A 186 7.92 15.67 5.29
C TRP A 186 6.92 15.12 6.31
N THR A 187 5.79 15.80 6.50
CA THR A 187 4.68 15.31 7.32
C THR A 187 3.37 15.97 6.89
N MET A 188 2.26 15.24 7.01
CA MET A 188 0.91 15.80 6.89
C MET A 188 0.39 16.34 8.23
N LEU A 189 1.12 16.14 9.32
CA LEU A 189 0.72 16.60 10.65
C LEU A 189 1.05 18.09 10.83
N PRO A 190 0.17 18.87 11.51
CA PRO A 190 -1.08 18.46 12.19
C PRO A 190 -2.34 18.61 11.33
N ARG A 191 -2.20 18.80 10.00
CA ARG A 191 -3.33 19.04 9.08
C ARG A 191 -4.21 17.81 8.90
N THR A 192 -3.63 16.61 8.93
CA THR A 192 -4.41 15.37 9.03
C THR A 192 -5.21 15.35 10.33
N LYS A 193 -6.50 15.05 10.24
CA LYS A 193 -7.37 14.78 11.41
C LYS A 193 -7.81 13.33 11.39
N ILE A 194 -7.83 12.72 12.56
CA ILE A 194 -8.25 11.33 12.73
C ILE A 194 -9.17 11.19 13.94
N ALA A 195 -9.99 10.16 13.91
CA ALA A 195 -10.72 9.69 15.07
C ALA A 195 -10.92 8.17 15.01
N VAL A 196 -10.87 7.54 16.18
CA VAL A 196 -11.10 6.10 16.39
C VAL A 196 -12.30 5.90 17.30
N LYS A 197 -13.14 4.91 16.98
CA LYS A 197 -14.19 4.41 17.85
C LYS A 197 -14.05 2.90 18.03
N VAL A 198 -13.78 2.45 19.26
CA VAL A 198 -13.74 1.03 19.65
C VAL A 198 -15.10 0.60 20.17
N ILE A 199 -15.58 -0.58 19.76
CA ILE A 199 -16.91 -1.09 20.04
C ILE A 199 -16.81 -2.40 20.84
N PRO A 200 -17.36 -2.48 22.07
CA PRO A 200 -17.96 -1.40 22.84
C PRO A 200 -16.91 -0.40 23.35
N ARG A 201 -17.37 0.79 23.76
CA ARG A 201 -16.48 1.83 24.29
C ARG A 201 -15.66 1.32 25.48
N GLY A 202 -14.35 1.57 25.42
CA GLY A 202 -13.40 1.19 26.47
C GLY A 202 -13.02 -0.29 26.49
N ALA A 203 -13.21 -1.02 25.39
CA ALA A 203 -12.78 -2.42 25.24
C ALA A 203 -11.30 -2.57 24.81
N ILE A 204 -10.66 -1.49 24.35
CA ILE A 204 -9.26 -1.55 23.89
C ILE A 204 -8.34 -2.06 24.98
N ASN A 205 -7.47 -3.02 24.64
CA ASN A 205 -6.54 -3.67 25.56
C ASN A 205 -7.17 -4.40 26.76
N ASP A 206 -8.48 -4.62 26.78
CA ASP A 206 -9.19 -5.22 27.92
C ASP A 206 -9.72 -6.63 27.59
N PRO A 207 -9.01 -7.70 27.99
CA PRO A 207 -9.46 -9.07 27.76
C PRO A 207 -10.72 -9.46 28.53
N SER A 208 -11.10 -8.70 29.56
CA SER A 208 -12.37 -8.93 30.28
C SER A 208 -13.58 -8.34 29.55
N ARG A 209 -13.33 -7.49 28.54
CA ARG A 209 -14.34 -6.84 27.72
C ARG A 209 -13.99 -6.96 26.23
N PRO A 210 -14.05 -8.17 25.65
CA PRO A 210 -13.76 -8.37 24.23
C PRO A 210 -14.48 -7.37 23.34
N SER A 211 -13.74 -6.78 22.42
CA SER A 211 -14.28 -5.86 21.42
C SER A 211 -15.07 -6.63 20.36
N LYS A 212 -15.71 -5.91 19.46
CA LYS A 212 -16.37 -6.44 18.27
C LYS A 212 -15.74 -5.87 17.01
N ALA A 213 -15.40 -4.59 17.07
CA ALA A 213 -14.80 -3.86 15.98
C ALA A 213 -14.14 -2.59 16.51
N TRP A 214 -13.36 -1.97 15.64
CA TRP A 214 -13.00 -0.57 15.73
C TRP A 214 -13.20 0.08 14.37
N THR A 215 -13.56 1.36 14.39
CA THR A 215 -13.76 2.16 13.20
C THR A 215 -12.87 3.38 13.24
N VAL A 216 -12.43 3.81 12.06
CA VAL A 216 -11.61 5.01 11.89
C VAL A 216 -12.28 5.97 10.94
N GLU A 217 -12.08 7.25 11.21
CA GLU A 217 -12.26 8.33 10.24
C GLU A 217 -10.95 9.10 10.09
N VAL A 218 -10.57 9.42 8.86
CA VAL A 218 -9.33 10.11 8.52
C VAL A 218 -9.65 11.21 7.51
N ALA A 219 -9.16 12.43 7.74
CA ALA A 219 -9.14 13.53 6.78
C ALA A 219 -7.69 13.79 6.37
N LEU A 220 -7.34 13.44 5.13
CA LEU A 220 -6.01 13.58 4.55
C LEU A 220 -5.96 14.81 3.62
N PRO A 221 -5.07 15.79 3.87
CA PRO A 221 -4.99 16.99 3.04
C PRO A 221 -4.58 16.66 1.59
N LEU A 222 -5.40 17.02 0.61
CA LEU A 222 -5.15 16.72 -0.80
C LEU A 222 -3.85 17.34 -1.32
N ALA A 223 -3.53 18.56 -0.85
CA ALA A 223 -2.29 19.24 -1.22
C ALA A 223 -1.05 18.48 -0.73
N ASP A 224 -1.12 17.86 0.45
CA ASP A 224 0.00 17.08 0.99
C ASP A 224 0.11 15.73 0.28
N LEU A 225 -1.02 15.08 0.00
CA LEU A 225 -1.07 13.88 -0.85
C LEU A 225 -0.53 14.11 -2.26
N ALA A 226 -0.57 15.35 -2.76
CA ALA A 226 -0.02 15.75 -4.05
C ALA A 226 1.44 16.27 -3.99
N TYR A 227 2.07 16.33 -2.81
CA TYR A 227 3.45 16.81 -2.65
C TYR A 227 4.42 16.05 -3.57
N ASN A 228 5.31 16.76 -4.28
CA ASN A 228 6.25 16.18 -5.26
C ASN A 228 5.61 15.26 -6.31
N SER A 229 4.34 15.52 -6.66
CA SER A 229 3.66 14.84 -7.75
C SER A 229 3.37 15.80 -8.91
N THR A 230 3.15 15.25 -10.09
CA THR A 230 2.67 15.97 -11.28
C THR A 230 1.15 15.95 -11.40
N ALA A 231 0.46 15.32 -10.45
CA ALA A 231 -0.97 15.10 -10.50
C ALA A 231 -1.74 16.43 -10.36
N ALA A 232 -2.80 16.58 -11.14
CA ALA A 232 -3.81 17.57 -10.85
C ALA A 232 -4.50 17.22 -9.52
N LEU A 233 -4.84 18.23 -8.73
CA LEU A 233 -5.74 18.04 -7.60
C LEU A 233 -7.09 17.49 -8.10
N PRO A 234 -7.82 16.74 -7.26
CA PRO A 234 -9.02 16.05 -7.68
C PRO A 234 -10.08 16.98 -8.28
N GLN A 235 -10.59 16.56 -9.43
CA GLN A 235 -11.78 17.10 -10.07
C GLN A 235 -12.64 15.92 -10.57
N HIS A 236 -13.81 16.21 -11.13
CA HIS A 236 -14.64 15.17 -11.73
C HIS A 236 -13.85 14.39 -12.80
N GLY A 237 -13.80 13.06 -12.67
CA GLY A 237 -13.13 12.18 -13.61
C GLY A 237 -11.62 12.00 -13.37
N THR A 238 -11.02 12.69 -12.39
CA THR A 238 -9.63 12.43 -12.01
C THR A 238 -9.49 11.01 -11.45
N PHE A 239 -8.39 10.33 -11.79
CA PHE A 239 -8.01 9.05 -11.21
C PHE A 239 -6.73 9.18 -10.40
N TRP A 240 -6.72 8.65 -9.17
CA TRP A 240 -5.52 8.42 -8.38
C TRP A 240 -5.35 6.93 -8.08
N ARG A 241 -4.14 6.52 -7.71
CA ARG A 241 -3.87 5.19 -7.17
C ARG A 241 -3.96 5.25 -5.65
N LEU A 242 -4.71 4.32 -5.06
CA LEU A 242 -4.94 4.27 -3.63
C LEU A 242 -4.92 2.84 -3.11
N GLY A 243 -4.13 2.59 -2.07
CA GLY A 243 -4.07 1.33 -1.34
C GLY A 243 -4.61 1.49 0.07
N PHE A 244 -5.16 0.40 0.60
CA PHE A 244 -5.44 0.27 2.03
C PHE A 244 -4.80 -1.02 2.53
N SER A 245 -4.28 -0.97 3.74
CA SER A 245 -3.76 -2.13 4.46
C SER A 245 -4.28 -2.11 5.89
N ARG A 246 -4.45 -3.31 6.45
CA ARG A 246 -4.58 -3.58 7.87
C ARG A 246 -3.46 -4.51 8.24
N VAL A 247 -2.62 -4.07 9.16
CA VAL A 247 -1.66 -4.94 9.83
C VAL A 247 -2.32 -5.53 11.06
N GLU A 248 -2.39 -6.86 11.06
CA GLU A 248 -3.15 -7.62 12.03
C GLU A 248 -2.22 -8.51 12.84
N TRP A 249 -2.18 -8.26 14.16
CA TRP A 249 -1.46 -9.10 15.10
C TRP A 249 -2.41 -10.04 15.83
N ASN A 250 -2.05 -11.32 15.83
CA ASN A 250 -2.63 -12.26 16.77
C ASN A 250 -2.18 -11.93 18.21
N VAL A 251 -3.13 -11.89 19.14
CA VAL A 251 -2.91 -11.65 20.56
C VAL A 251 -3.60 -12.72 21.41
N GLU A 252 -2.99 -13.10 22.51
CA GLU A 252 -3.55 -14.06 23.47
C GLU A 252 -3.76 -13.39 24.84
N VAL A 253 -4.69 -13.94 25.64
CA VAL A 253 -4.90 -13.49 27.01
C VAL A 253 -3.83 -14.10 27.92
N ASP A 254 -3.01 -13.25 28.51
CA ASP A 254 -2.18 -13.60 29.68
C ASP A 254 -3.09 -13.59 30.92
N THR A 255 -3.52 -14.78 31.34
CA THR A 255 -4.48 -14.94 32.45
C THR A 255 -3.93 -14.50 33.80
N ALA A 256 -2.61 -14.50 33.99
CA ALA A 256 -2.00 -14.01 35.22
C ALA A 256 -2.01 -12.48 35.30
N GLY A 257 -1.83 -11.82 34.16
CA GLY A 257 -1.78 -10.35 34.05
C GLY A 257 -3.10 -9.69 33.64
N ASN A 258 -4.14 -10.47 33.29
CA ASN A 258 -5.38 -10.00 32.68
C ASN A 258 -5.14 -8.97 31.56
N ARG A 259 -4.24 -9.31 30.62
CA ARG A 259 -3.86 -8.43 29.50
C ARG A 259 -3.70 -9.24 28.22
N TYR A 260 -3.83 -8.57 27.08
CA TYR A 260 -3.41 -9.14 25.81
C TYR A 260 -1.88 -9.13 25.70
N VAL A 261 -1.32 -10.20 25.15
CA VAL A 261 0.09 -10.32 24.79
C VAL A 261 0.17 -10.70 23.31
N LYS A 262 0.98 -9.96 22.56
CA LYS A 262 1.24 -10.25 21.15
C LYS A 262 1.85 -11.65 20.98
N LYS A 263 1.26 -12.43 20.08
CA LYS A 263 1.68 -13.79 19.73
C LYS A 263 1.70 -13.91 18.21
N PRO A 264 2.79 -13.49 17.56
CA PRO A 264 2.94 -13.52 16.11
C PRO A 264 2.58 -14.90 15.54
N LYS A 265 1.59 -14.92 14.66
CA LYS A 265 1.05 -16.14 14.05
C LYS A 265 0.15 -15.74 12.89
N CYS A 266 0.73 -15.60 11.69
CA CYS A 266 -0.06 -15.34 10.50
C CYS A 266 -1.09 -16.47 10.31
N GLN A 267 -2.22 -16.18 9.69
CA GLN A 267 -3.26 -17.15 9.38
C GLN A 267 -3.62 -17.21 7.90
N SER A 268 -3.59 -16.07 7.20
CA SER A 268 -3.98 -15.99 5.78
C SER A 268 -2.77 -15.90 4.84
N CYS A 269 -1.56 -15.75 5.38
CA CYS A 269 -0.34 -15.62 4.61
C CYS A 269 0.08 -16.96 3.95
N PRO A 270 1.12 -16.98 3.09
CA PRO A 270 1.52 -18.17 2.34
C PRO A 270 1.92 -19.37 3.21
N THR A 271 2.43 -19.10 4.43
CA THR A 271 2.76 -20.13 5.42
C THR A 271 1.98 -19.87 6.72
N PRO A 272 0.73 -20.34 6.83
CA PRO A 272 -0.07 -20.18 8.06
C PRO A 272 0.66 -20.71 9.29
N GLY A 273 0.66 -19.92 10.37
CA GLY A 273 1.37 -20.21 11.61
C GLY A 273 2.76 -19.57 11.71
N ALA A 274 3.27 -18.94 10.65
CA ALA A 274 4.56 -18.25 10.68
C ALA A 274 4.57 -17.11 11.73
N PRO A 275 5.72 -16.84 12.39
CA PRO A 275 5.82 -15.96 13.55
C PRO A 275 5.87 -14.47 13.18
N HIS A 276 4.93 -14.01 12.37
CA HIS A 276 4.74 -12.63 11.97
C HIS A 276 3.25 -12.26 11.90
N GLU A 277 2.97 -11.01 11.57
CA GLU A 277 1.64 -10.43 11.37
C GLU A 277 0.93 -10.95 10.11
N ASP A 278 -0.39 -10.80 10.08
CA ASP A 278 -1.18 -10.86 8.86
C ASP A 278 -1.24 -9.46 8.21
N ASN A 279 -1.24 -9.40 6.87
CA ASN A 279 -1.36 -8.16 6.11
C ASN A 279 -2.57 -8.27 5.18
N TRP A 280 -3.62 -7.49 5.46
CA TRP A 280 -4.87 -7.54 4.71
C TRP A 280 -5.11 -6.25 3.95
N VAL A 281 -5.38 -6.34 2.67
CA VAL A 281 -5.43 -5.18 1.77
C VAL A 281 -6.72 -5.12 0.97
N TRP A 282 -7.09 -3.92 0.52
CA TRP A 282 -8.20 -3.78 -0.41
C TRP A 282 -7.89 -4.40 -1.78
N SER A 283 -6.80 -4.02 -2.44
CA SER A 283 -6.39 -4.60 -3.73
C SER A 283 -5.24 -5.60 -3.50
N PRO A 284 -5.37 -6.89 -3.86
CA PRO A 284 -4.33 -7.88 -3.64
C PRO A 284 -3.08 -7.57 -4.48
N GLN A 285 -1.90 -7.92 -3.96
CA GLN A 285 -0.60 -7.60 -4.59
C GLN A 285 0.20 -8.85 -4.98
N GLY A 286 -0.19 -10.03 -4.52
CA GLY A 286 0.49 -11.28 -4.88
C GLY A 286 1.80 -11.54 -4.12
N ALA A 287 2.24 -10.60 -3.28
CA ALA A 287 3.38 -10.74 -2.37
C ALA A 287 3.13 -9.93 -1.08
N ILE A 288 3.82 -10.27 0.01
CA ILE A 288 3.82 -9.46 1.23
C ILE A 288 4.76 -8.25 0.99
N ASN A 289 4.24 -7.28 0.25
CA ASN A 289 4.92 -6.05 -0.10
C ASN A 289 3.86 -4.98 -0.40
N MET A 290 3.53 -4.13 0.57
CA MET A 290 2.56 -3.06 0.36
C MET A 290 3.09 -1.94 -0.54
N HIS A 291 4.41 -1.83 -0.68
CA HIS A 291 5.12 -0.77 -1.42
C HIS A 291 5.23 -1.04 -2.92
N SER A 292 4.16 -1.59 -3.53
CA SER A 292 3.99 -1.78 -4.98
C SER A 292 2.80 -0.95 -5.51
N PRO A 293 2.96 0.38 -5.71
CA PRO A 293 1.85 1.27 -6.10
C PRO A 293 1.13 0.90 -7.41
N GLU A 294 1.84 0.21 -8.30
CA GLU A 294 1.32 -0.33 -9.56
C GLU A 294 0.20 -1.36 -9.38
N LEU A 295 0.02 -1.93 -8.18
CA LEU A 295 -1.03 -2.90 -7.83
C LEU A 295 -2.13 -2.34 -6.93
N TRP A 296 -1.98 -1.11 -6.44
CA TRP A 296 -2.99 -0.45 -5.60
C TRP A 296 -4.29 -0.19 -6.35
N GLY A 297 -5.37 0.01 -5.61
CA GLY A 297 -6.67 0.31 -6.19
C GLY A 297 -6.71 1.63 -6.98
N ILE A 298 -7.80 1.83 -7.71
CA ILE A 298 -8.04 3.00 -8.55
C ILE A 298 -9.16 3.84 -7.90
N LEU A 299 -8.86 5.09 -7.59
CA LEU A 299 -9.83 6.03 -7.03
C LEU A 299 -10.31 7.00 -8.12
N GLN A 300 -11.59 6.93 -8.48
CA GLN A 300 -12.23 7.85 -9.43
C GLN A 300 -12.97 8.96 -8.67
N PHE A 301 -12.54 10.21 -8.83
CA PHE A 301 -13.21 11.33 -8.20
C PHE A 301 -14.46 11.77 -8.96
N ALA A 302 -15.56 11.99 -8.24
CA ALA A 302 -16.83 12.40 -8.81
C ALA A 302 -17.44 13.58 -8.04
N THR A 303 -17.95 14.55 -8.78
CA THR A 303 -18.71 15.72 -8.25
C THR A 303 -20.22 15.57 -8.41
N GLY A 304 -20.68 14.52 -9.12
CA GLY A 304 -22.10 14.24 -9.30
C GLY A 304 -22.77 13.79 -8.01
N LYS A 305 -24.10 13.65 -8.05
CA LYS A 305 -24.84 13.02 -6.95
C LYS A 305 -24.29 11.61 -6.71
N VAL A 306 -24.30 11.18 -5.45
CA VAL A 306 -23.96 9.80 -5.08
C VAL A 306 -24.81 8.82 -5.90
N ASN A 307 -24.17 7.78 -6.44
CA ASN A 307 -24.73 6.81 -7.39
C ASN A 307 -25.16 7.38 -8.76
N GLY A 308 -24.86 8.65 -9.05
CA GLY A 308 -25.13 9.30 -10.33
C GLY A 308 -23.96 9.29 -11.32
N THR A 309 -22.80 8.76 -10.92
CA THR A 309 -21.62 8.61 -11.79
C THR A 309 -21.33 7.13 -11.99
N ALA A 310 -21.16 6.72 -13.25
CA ALA A 310 -20.73 5.37 -13.58
C ALA A 310 -19.22 5.21 -13.38
N LEU A 311 -18.79 3.99 -13.05
CA LEU A 311 -17.37 3.64 -13.04
C LEU A 311 -16.83 3.82 -14.47
N ALA A 312 -15.88 4.73 -14.63
CA ALA A 312 -15.18 4.94 -15.88
C ALA A 312 -13.98 4.00 -15.94
N ARG A 313 -13.69 3.45 -17.13
CA ARG A 313 -12.53 2.58 -17.30
C ARG A 313 -11.25 3.39 -17.09
N TYR A 314 -10.33 2.86 -16.30
CA TYR A 314 -8.97 3.39 -16.24
C TYR A 314 -8.18 2.90 -17.47
N GLU A 315 -8.29 3.65 -18.57
CA GLU A 315 -7.81 3.23 -19.89
C GLU A 315 -6.30 3.05 -19.99
N GLU A 316 -5.54 3.65 -19.08
CA GLU A 316 -4.08 3.53 -19.01
C GLU A 316 -3.63 2.15 -18.48
N TRP A 317 -4.54 1.36 -17.91
CA TRP A 317 -4.21 0.12 -17.19
C TRP A 317 -3.39 -0.86 -18.03
N SER A 318 -3.82 -1.18 -19.24
CA SER A 318 -3.14 -2.19 -20.07
C SER A 318 -1.71 -1.76 -20.41
N SER A 319 -1.49 -0.48 -20.73
CA SER A 319 -0.16 0.05 -21.04
C SER A 319 0.75 0.06 -19.81
N ARG A 320 0.21 0.45 -18.64
CA ARG A 320 0.92 0.42 -17.36
C ARG A 320 1.33 -1.00 -16.97
N ALA A 321 0.41 -1.96 -17.06
CA ALA A 321 0.68 -3.35 -16.77
C ALA A 321 1.70 -3.97 -17.74
N ALA A 322 1.61 -3.66 -19.04
CA ALA A 322 2.58 -4.11 -20.03
C ALA A 322 3.99 -3.54 -19.77
N ALA A 323 4.10 -2.28 -19.34
CA ALA A 323 5.37 -1.70 -18.93
C ALA A 323 5.93 -2.39 -17.67
N MET A 324 5.08 -2.70 -16.68
CA MET A 324 5.50 -3.47 -15.51
C MET A 324 5.98 -4.89 -15.87
N ALA A 325 5.39 -5.53 -16.89
CA ALA A 325 5.88 -6.81 -17.40
C ALA A 325 7.32 -6.73 -17.93
N VAL A 326 7.63 -5.68 -18.69
CA VAL A 326 9.00 -5.42 -19.17
C VAL A 326 9.94 -5.14 -18.00
N TYR A 327 9.50 -4.31 -17.04
CA TYR A 327 10.31 -4.01 -15.86
C TYR A 327 10.68 -5.27 -15.08
N TRP A 328 9.72 -6.14 -14.75
CA TRP A 328 10.02 -7.34 -13.99
C TRP A 328 10.88 -8.34 -14.77
N ALA A 329 10.69 -8.44 -16.09
CA ALA A 329 11.54 -9.27 -16.94
C ALA A 329 12.98 -8.75 -17.02
N GLU A 330 13.18 -7.42 -17.09
CA GLU A 330 14.52 -6.81 -17.01
C GLU A 330 15.19 -7.07 -15.65
N LYS A 331 14.45 -6.99 -14.54
CA LYS A 331 14.99 -7.29 -13.21
C LYS A 331 15.39 -8.77 -13.10
N ALA A 332 14.57 -9.70 -13.61
CA ALA A 332 14.93 -11.12 -13.68
C ALA A 332 16.13 -11.37 -14.60
N TYR A 333 16.16 -10.77 -15.79
CA TYR A 333 17.28 -10.86 -16.73
C TYR A 333 18.59 -10.41 -16.07
N ALA A 334 18.57 -9.26 -15.40
CA ALA A 334 19.73 -8.69 -14.73
C ALA A 334 20.28 -9.59 -13.60
N GLN A 335 19.42 -10.30 -12.86
CA GLN A 335 19.86 -11.25 -11.84
C GLN A 335 20.73 -12.37 -12.42
N GLU A 336 20.48 -12.79 -13.66
CA GLU A 336 21.25 -13.84 -14.35
C GLU A 336 22.39 -13.29 -15.22
N HIS A 337 22.44 -11.98 -15.47
CA HIS A 337 23.39 -11.33 -16.39
C HIS A 337 24.30 -10.30 -15.70
N GLY A 338 24.67 -10.56 -14.44
CA GLY A 338 25.63 -9.74 -13.70
C GLY A 338 25.14 -8.30 -13.47
N GLY A 339 23.83 -8.12 -13.32
CA GLY A 339 23.18 -6.83 -13.10
C GLY A 339 22.97 -5.98 -14.35
N ASN A 340 23.29 -6.48 -15.55
CA ASN A 340 23.08 -5.73 -16.79
C ASN A 340 21.67 -5.97 -17.35
N TYR A 341 21.08 -4.92 -17.90
CA TYR A 341 19.83 -4.94 -18.65
C TYR A 341 20.08 -5.18 -20.14
N THR A 342 19.04 -5.60 -20.86
CA THR A 342 19.12 -5.82 -22.32
C THR A 342 18.39 -4.71 -23.08
N ALA A 343 18.79 -4.47 -24.33
CA ALA A 343 18.03 -3.63 -25.26
C ALA A 343 17.14 -4.46 -26.20
N ASP A 344 17.25 -5.79 -26.14
CA ASP A 344 16.51 -6.74 -26.99
C ASP A 344 15.29 -7.29 -26.23
N PRO A 345 14.06 -6.87 -26.59
CA PRO A 345 12.85 -7.40 -25.97
C PRO A 345 12.70 -8.92 -26.11
N ALA A 346 13.25 -9.53 -27.17
CA ALA A 346 13.13 -10.97 -27.38
C ALA A 346 13.93 -11.76 -26.32
N ALA A 347 15.05 -11.20 -25.85
CA ALA A 347 15.86 -11.79 -24.79
C ALA A 347 15.14 -11.82 -23.43
N LEU A 348 14.06 -11.04 -23.25
CA LEU A 348 13.27 -11.01 -22.02
C LEU A 348 12.20 -12.11 -21.94
N HIS A 349 11.83 -12.77 -23.05
CA HIS A 349 10.78 -13.78 -23.03
C HIS A 349 10.98 -14.92 -22.00
N PRO A 350 12.20 -15.47 -21.81
CA PRO A 350 12.46 -16.47 -20.77
C PRO A 350 12.28 -15.96 -19.33
N TYR A 351 12.27 -14.63 -19.17
CA TYR A 351 12.20 -13.91 -17.90
C TYR A 351 10.80 -13.32 -17.62
N SER A 352 9.79 -13.70 -18.41
CA SER A 352 8.40 -13.31 -18.19
C SER A 352 7.92 -13.75 -16.80
N ALA A 353 7.45 -12.78 -16.01
CA ALA A 353 6.97 -13.00 -14.65
C ALA A 353 5.49 -13.44 -14.63
N ALA A 354 5.10 -14.33 -13.73
CA ALA A 354 3.73 -14.84 -13.65
C ALA A 354 2.70 -13.75 -13.31
N LEU A 355 3.08 -12.75 -12.50
CA LEU A 355 2.19 -11.64 -12.12
C LEU A 355 2.04 -10.61 -13.26
N PHE A 356 3.05 -10.44 -14.11
CA PHE A 356 3.01 -9.52 -15.24
C PHE A 356 3.65 -10.19 -16.45
N GLU A 357 2.85 -10.99 -17.16
CA GLU A 357 3.33 -11.71 -18.33
C GLU A 357 3.67 -10.73 -19.47
N LEU A 358 4.79 -10.93 -20.16
CA LEU A 358 5.21 -10.10 -21.29
C LEU A 358 4.24 -10.22 -22.46
N CYS A 359 3.52 -9.14 -22.81
CA CYS A 359 2.69 -9.10 -24.01
C CYS A 359 3.53 -9.15 -25.30
N ALA A 360 3.56 -10.29 -25.99
CA ALA A 360 4.31 -10.50 -27.23
C ALA A 360 3.81 -9.64 -28.40
N ALA A 361 2.56 -9.18 -28.35
CA ALA A 361 1.97 -8.29 -29.35
C ALA A 361 2.20 -6.79 -29.05
N ALA A 362 2.81 -6.45 -27.92
CA ALA A 362 3.10 -5.06 -27.59
C ALA A 362 4.26 -4.52 -28.43
N ARG A 363 4.16 -3.25 -28.82
CA ARG A 363 5.32 -2.51 -29.33
C ARG A 363 6.20 -2.14 -28.15
N VAL A 364 7.41 -2.68 -28.11
CA VAL A 364 8.38 -2.45 -27.04
C VAL A 364 9.66 -1.89 -27.64
N SER A 365 10.16 -0.79 -27.08
CA SER A 365 11.50 -0.26 -27.37
C SER A 365 12.25 -0.06 -26.07
N ILE A 366 13.45 -0.63 -25.95
CA ILE A 366 14.27 -0.59 -24.73
C ILE A 366 15.60 0.09 -25.05
N GLU A 367 15.94 1.08 -24.23
CA GLU A 367 17.24 1.74 -24.20
C GLU A 367 18.00 1.26 -22.97
N ALA A 368 18.89 0.27 -23.13
CA ALA A 368 19.83 -0.12 -22.09
C ALA A 368 21.02 0.85 -22.09
N SER A 369 21.39 1.34 -20.91
CA SER A 369 22.41 2.38 -20.74
C SER A 369 23.18 2.23 -19.43
N ARG A 370 24.03 3.22 -19.12
CA ARG A 370 24.63 3.36 -17.79
C ARG A 370 24.37 4.76 -17.24
N LEU A 371 23.77 4.83 -16.06
CA LEU A 371 23.57 6.07 -15.30
C LEU A 371 24.53 6.06 -14.11
N ASP A 372 25.39 7.08 -14.00
CA ASP A 372 26.43 7.16 -12.95
C ASP A 372 27.27 5.88 -12.80
N GLY A 373 27.59 5.25 -13.95
CA GLY A 373 28.37 4.02 -14.01
C GLY A 373 27.60 2.73 -13.68
N ARG A 374 26.32 2.82 -13.31
CA ARG A 374 25.46 1.66 -13.00
C ARG A 374 24.61 1.29 -14.21
N PRO A 375 24.35 -0.01 -14.48
CA PRO A 375 23.39 -0.41 -15.50
C PRO A 375 22.03 0.24 -15.24
N ALA A 376 21.40 0.76 -16.30
CA ALA A 376 20.10 1.40 -16.27
C ALA A 376 19.34 1.04 -17.55
N PHE A 377 18.02 1.13 -17.54
CA PHE A 377 17.22 0.99 -18.74
C PHE A 377 16.03 1.94 -18.73
N ARG A 378 15.54 2.21 -19.94
CA ARG A 378 14.27 2.89 -20.18
C ARG A 378 13.52 2.13 -21.24
N ALA A 379 12.29 1.73 -20.95
CA ALA A 379 11.44 1.02 -21.89
C ALA A 379 10.18 1.83 -22.19
N ALA A 380 9.82 1.93 -23.47
CA ALA A 380 8.50 2.40 -23.90
C ALA A 380 7.70 1.21 -24.42
N VAL A 381 6.45 1.09 -23.96
CA VAL A 381 5.58 -0.06 -24.21
C VAL A 381 4.20 0.42 -24.62
N GLN A 382 3.68 -0.14 -25.72
CA GLN A 382 2.32 0.07 -26.15
C GLN A 382 1.67 -1.26 -26.54
N PRO A 383 0.73 -1.78 -25.73
CA PRO A 383 0.00 -2.99 -26.06
C PRO A 383 -0.97 -2.77 -27.23
N PRO A 384 -1.35 -3.83 -27.96
CA PRO A 384 -2.23 -3.73 -29.12
C PRO A 384 -3.59 -3.13 -28.72
N GLY A 385 -4.09 -2.21 -29.55
CA GLY A 385 -5.39 -1.56 -29.35
C GLY A 385 -5.41 -0.47 -28.25
N SER A 386 -4.34 -0.30 -27.48
CA SER A 386 -4.27 0.81 -26.52
C SER A 386 -3.90 2.11 -27.21
N ARG A 387 -4.61 3.18 -26.87
CA ARG A 387 -4.28 4.57 -27.26
C ARG A 387 -3.21 5.20 -26.38
N TRP A 388 -2.79 4.50 -25.33
CA TRP A 388 -1.78 4.96 -24.38
C TRP A 388 -0.48 4.17 -24.60
N ALA A 389 0.65 4.87 -24.62
CA ALA A 389 1.96 4.28 -24.41
C ALA A 389 2.37 4.50 -22.94
N ALA A 390 3.09 3.55 -22.36
CA ALA A 390 3.68 3.68 -21.05
C ALA A 390 5.20 3.67 -21.15
N MET A 391 5.85 4.39 -20.26
CA MET A 391 7.30 4.39 -20.10
C MET A 391 7.65 3.93 -18.70
N VAL A 392 8.64 3.04 -18.59
CA VAL A 392 9.19 2.56 -17.31
C VAL A 392 10.72 2.60 -17.31
N THR A 393 11.33 2.86 -16.15
CA THR A 393 12.78 2.87 -15.94
C THR A 393 13.23 1.76 -14.99
N ASP A 394 14.55 1.57 -14.86
CA ASP A 394 15.16 0.57 -13.98
C ASP A 394 14.88 0.75 -12.48
N ASP A 395 14.45 1.94 -12.07
CA ASP A 395 14.01 2.24 -10.71
C ASP A 395 12.49 2.35 -10.58
N ARG A 396 11.76 1.70 -11.50
CA ARG A 396 10.30 1.53 -11.50
C ARG A 396 9.50 2.82 -11.67
N TYR A 397 10.11 3.91 -12.15
CA TYR A 397 9.37 5.14 -12.46
C TYR A 397 8.47 4.92 -13.67
N LEU A 398 7.16 5.08 -13.49
CA LEU A 398 6.15 4.74 -14.50
C LEU A 398 5.41 5.99 -14.97
N THR A 399 5.25 6.18 -16.28
CA THR A 399 4.42 7.28 -16.83
C THR A 399 3.67 6.82 -18.05
N THR A 400 2.66 7.59 -18.46
CA THR A 400 1.83 7.32 -19.64
C THR A 400 1.69 8.57 -20.50
N THR A 401 1.59 8.36 -21.81
CA THR A 401 1.30 9.42 -22.79
C THR A 401 0.31 8.88 -23.82
N LEU A 402 -0.48 9.77 -24.41
CA LEU A 402 -1.27 9.43 -25.59
C LEU A 402 -0.31 9.15 -26.75
N ALA A 403 -0.50 8.02 -27.42
CA ALA A 403 0.41 7.46 -28.43
C ALA A 403 0.09 7.91 -29.86
#